data_AF-A0A852PKB3-F1
#
_entry.id   AF-A0A852PKB3-F1
#
_cell.length_a   1.000
_cell.length_b   1.000
_cell.length_c   1.000
_cell.angle_alpha   90.00
_cell.angle_beta   90.00
_cell.angle_gamma   90.00
#
_symmetry.space_group_name_H-M   'P 1'
#
loop_
_entity.id
_entity.type
_entity.pdbx_description
1 polymer ?
#
loop_
_entity_poly.entity_id
_entity_poly.type
_entity_poly.pdbx_seq_one_letter_code
_entity_poly.pdbx_strand_id
1 'polypeptide(L)' 'MTNIQLIDGKRYVVLECEFAREWQVGRESRTTVTYSEAEEIADHYRKYLKIPPERVLIVEVPNVIKHKD' A
#
# COMPACT_ATOMS: atom_id res chain seq x y z
N MET A 1 -25.52 1.20 4.10
CA MET A 1 -24.66 1.47 2.93
C MET A 1 -23.75 0.27 2.76
N THR A 2 -24.01 -0.55 1.76
CA THR A 2 -23.19 -1.73 1.47
C THR A 2 -21.90 -1.22 0.85
N ASN A 3 -20.82 -1.16 1.63
CA ASN A 3 -19.48 -0.91 1.09
C ASN A 3 -19.12 -2.13 0.25
N ILE A 4 -19.41 -2.06 -1.05
CA ILE A 4 -18.94 -3.05 -2.02
C ILE A 4 -17.43 -2.83 -2.10
N GLN A 5 -16.67 -3.60 -1.32
CA GLN A 5 -15.23 -3.70 -1.50
C GLN A 5 -15.01 -4.27 -2.91
N LEU A 6 -14.58 -3.42 -3.83
CA LEU A 6 -14.21 -3.81 -5.19
C LEU A 6 -12.93 -4.64 -5.10
N ILE A 7 -13.08 -5.97 -5.07
CA ILE A 7 -11.96 -6.90 -5.14
C ILE A 7 -11.60 -7.07 -6.62
N ASP A 8 -10.64 -6.28 -7.12
CA ASP A 8 -10.11 -6.36 -8.51
C ASP A 8 -9.33 -7.68 -8.75
N GLY A 9 -9.13 -8.53 -7.73
CA GLY A 9 -8.30 -9.74 -7.82
C GLY A 9 -6.79 -9.44 -7.91
N LYS A 10 -6.44 -8.16 -8.02
CA LYS A 10 -5.08 -7.64 -7.97
C LYS A 10 -4.56 -7.47 -6.54
N ARG A 11 -3.24 -7.38 -6.43
CA ARG A 11 -2.52 -7.24 -5.16
C ARG A 11 -1.70 -5.96 -5.20
N TYR A 12 -1.60 -5.31 -4.05
CA TYR A 12 -0.92 -4.03 -3.92
C TYR A 12 0.04 -4.03 -2.73
N VAL A 13 1.07 -3.21 -2.81
CA VAL A 13 1.92 -2.81 -1.67
C VAL A 13 1.90 -1.31 -1.54
N VAL A 14 1.89 -0.81 -0.30
CA VAL A 14 1.99 0.61 -0.01
C VAL A 14 3.42 0.90 0.41
N LEU A 15 4.07 1.83 -0.28
CA LEU A 15 5.44 2.27 -0.04
C LEU A 15 5.43 3.71 0.44
N GLU A 16 6.11 3.96 1.54
CA GLU A 16 6.52 5.29 1.97
C GLU A 16 7.93 5.56 1.45
N CYS A 17 8.09 6.64 0.70
CA CYS A 17 9.34 7.01 0.04
C CYS A 17 10.02 8.15 0.80
N GLU A 18 11.26 7.93 1.22
CA GLU A 18 12.10 8.96 1.82
C GLU A 18 13.08 9.51 0.77
N PHE A 19 13.04 10.83 0.57
CA PHE A 19 13.93 11.54 -0.36
C PHE A 19 15.03 12.29 0.42
N ALA A 20 15.84 11.56 1.20
CA ALA A 20 16.95 12.20 1.93
C ALA A 20 18.19 12.41 1.04
N ARG A 21 18.36 11.64 -0.04
CA ARG A 21 19.43 11.76 -1.06
C ARG A 21 19.29 10.78 -2.23
N GLU A 22 18.69 9.62 -2.00
CA GLU A 22 18.38 8.59 -2.99
C GLU A 22 16.96 8.07 -2.72
N TRP A 23 16.31 7.46 -3.73
CA TRP A 23 14.97 6.90 -3.56
C TRP A 23 15.05 5.67 -2.65
N GLN A 24 14.54 5.80 -1.42
CA GLN A 24 14.54 4.72 -0.43
C GLN A 24 13.13 4.49 0.11
N VAL A 25 12.81 3.23 0.38
CA VAL A 25 11.56 2.83 1.03
C VAL A 25 11.77 2.93 2.54
N GLY A 26 11.14 3.91 3.18
CA GLY A 26 11.17 4.06 4.64
C GLY A 26 10.19 3.11 5.34
N ARG A 27 9.09 2.74 4.65
CA ARG A 27 8.11 1.78 5.14
C ARG A 27 7.37 1.08 4.00
N GLU A 28 7.18 -0.23 4.12
CA GLU A 28 6.34 -1.03 3.22
C GLU A 28 5.25 -1.79 3.97
N SER A 29 4.15 -2.11 3.28
CA SER A 29 3.17 -3.09 3.78
C SER A 29 3.83 -4.47 3.95
N ARG A 30 3.63 -5.12 5.09
CA ARG A 30 4.20 -6.45 5.40
C ARG A 30 3.73 -7.55 4.45
N THR A 31 2.58 -7.36 3.83
CA THR A 31 1.95 -8.32 2.92
C THR A 31 1.30 -7.60 1.75
N THR A 32 1.05 -8.33 0.67
CA THR A 32 0.21 -7.84 -0.41
C THR A 32 -1.23 -7.65 0.06
N VAL A 33 -1.81 -6.50 -0.20
CA VAL A 33 -3.17 -6.12 0.21
C VAL A 33 -4.09 -5.90 -0.99
N THR A 34 -5.40 -5.85 -0.77
CA THR A 34 -6.35 -5.35 -1.77
C THR A 34 -6.18 -3.85 -1.99
N TYR A 35 -6.77 -3.30 -3.06
CA TYR A 35 -6.69 -1.86 -3.31
C TYR A 35 -7.32 -1.03 -2.18
N SER A 36 -8.50 -1.44 -1.70
CA SER A 36 -9.18 -0.75 -0.59
C SER A 36 -8.32 -0.71 0.68
N GLU A 37 -7.71 -1.84 1.04
CA GLU A 37 -6.79 -1.90 2.18
C GLU A 37 -5.53 -1.04 1.96
N ALA A 38 -5.02 -0.99 0.72
CA ALA A 38 -3.90 -0.12 0.37
C ALA A 38 -4.26 1.37 0.57
N GLU A 39 -5.46 1.77 0.19
CA GLU A 39 -5.95 3.14 0.43
C GLU A 39 -6.11 3.43 1.93
N GLU A 40 -6.60 2.48 2.72
CA GLU A 40 -6.71 2.62 4.17
C GLU A 40 -5.34 2.80 4.84
N ILE A 41 -4.33 2.03 4.41
CA ILE A 41 -2.95 2.16 4.90
C ILE A 41 -2.36 3.52 4.49
N ALA A 42 -2.58 3.94 3.24
CA ALA A 42 -2.11 5.24 2.75
C ALA A 42 -2.76 6.40 3.51
N ASP A 43 -4.07 6.34 3.76
CA ASP A 43 -4.80 7.32 4.56
C ASP A 43 -4.31 7.35 6.01
N HIS A 44 -4.05 6.20 6.61
CA HIS A 44 -3.45 6.11 7.94
C HIS A 44 -2.06 6.80 8.00
N TYR A 45 -1.22 6.59 6.99
CA TYR A 45 0.10 7.23 6.91
C TYR A 45 -0.02 8.75 6.82
N ARG A 46 -0.98 9.24 6.03
CA ARG A 46 -1.26 10.68 5.91
C ARG A 46 -1.76 11.28 7.23
N LYS A 47 -2.74 10.63 7.87
CA LYS A 47 -3.41 11.15 9.07
C LYS A 47 -2.54 11.10 10.32
N TYR A 48 -1.87 9.97 10.56
CA TYR A 48 -1.20 9.72 11.84
C TYR A 48 0.30 9.96 11.79
N LEU A 49 0.94 9.67 10.66
CA LEU A 49 2.39 9.84 10.50
C LEU A 49 2.74 11.18 9.83
N LYS A 50 1.73 11.95 9.41
CA LYS A 50 1.87 13.23 8.71
C LYS A 50 2.77 13.14 7.47
N ILE A 51 2.79 11.97 6.83
CA ILE A 51 3.53 11.75 5.59
C ILE A 51 2.74 12.42 4.47
N PRO A 52 3.38 13.29 3.68
CA PRO A 52 2.69 13.99 2.61
C PRO A 52 2.33 13.01 1.47
N PRO A 53 1.22 13.24 0.76
CA PRO A 53 0.68 12.26 -0.20
C PRO A 53 1.66 11.91 -1.32
N GLU A 54 2.53 12.84 -1.73
CA GLU A 54 3.59 12.62 -2.73
C GLU A 54 4.67 11.62 -2.30
N ARG A 55 4.76 11.31 -0.99
CA ARG A 55 5.67 10.32 -0.44
C ARG A 55 5.03 8.95 -0.24
N VAL A 56 3.75 8.77 -0.60
CA VAL A 56 3.05 7.48 -0.48
C VAL A 56 2.72 6.94 -1.87
N LEU A 57 3.23 5.76 -2.19
CA LEU A 57 3.01 5.09 -3.47
C LEU A 57 2.29 3.76 -3.25
N ILE A 58 1.16 3.57 -3.95
CA ILE A 58 0.47 2.28 -4.03
C ILE A 58 0.91 1.61 -5.32
N VAL A 59 1.55 0.45 -5.21
CA VAL A 59 2.11 -0.29 -6.34
C VAL A 59 1.34 -1.59 -6.52
N GLU A 60 0.81 -1.81 -7.72
CA GLU A 60 0.25 -3.11 -8.12
C GLU A 60 1.39 -4.13 -8.25
N VAL A 61 1.25 -5.29 -7.61
CA VAL A 61 2.24 -6.36 -7.59
C VAL A 61 1.62 -7.70 -7.99
N PRO A 62 2.40 -8.62 -8.58
CA PRO A 62 1.93 -9.95 -8.85
C PRO A 62 1.52 -10.66 -7.55
N ASN A 63 0.46 -11.46 -7.60
CA ASN A 63 0.07 -12.32 -6.50
C ASN A 63 1.04 -13.52 -6.39
N VAL A 64 2.16 -13.30 -5.70
CA VAL A 64 3.20 -14.30 -5.49
C VAL A 64 2.99 -15.13 -4.22
N ILE A 65 1.91 -14.88 -3.47
CA ILE A 65 1.48 -15.76 -2.37
C ILE A 65 0.97 -17.05 -3.01
N LYS A 66 1.92 -17.95 -3.31
CA LYS A 66 1.60 -19.34 -3.58
C LYS A 66 0.99 -19.89 -2.30
N HIS A 67 -0.27 -20.31 -2.36
CA HIS A 67 -0.76 -21.26 -1.37
C HIS A 67 0.29 -22.39 -1.31
N LYS A 68 0.87 -22.62 -0.13
CA LYS A 68 1.51 -23.90 0.14
C LYS A 68 0.38 -24.92 0.04
N ASP A 69 0.30 -25.58 -1.10
CA ASP A 69 -0.38 -26.87 -1.23
C ASP A 69 0.28 -27.85 -0.24
#